data_AF-A0A9D9XPT6-F1
#
_entry.id   AF-A0A9D9XPT6-F1
#
_cell.length_a   1.000
_cell.length_b   1.000
_cell.length_c   1.000
_cell.angle_alpha   90.00
_cell.angle_beta   90.00
_cell.angle_gamma   90.00
#
_symmetry.space_group_name_H-M   'P 1'
#
loop_
_entity.id
_entity.type
_entity.pdbx_description
1 polymer ?
#
loop_
_entity_poly.entity_id
_entity_poly.type
_entity_poly.pdbx_seq_one_letter_code
_entity_poly.pdbx_strand_id
1 'polypeptide(L)'
;LEKIKEQQKRKLEVDSKQNRFWMDNIYDAFFYGTNPKEILEKQKMTDALTAKMIQDAAKKYINLNSYIIATLKPDKEADKPLKGF
;
A
#
# COMPACT_ATOMS: atom_id res chain seq x y z
N LEU A 1 10.04 -2.15 13.08
CA LEU A 1 10.45 -2.33 11.67
C LEU A 1 10.50 -3.81 11.30
N GLU A 2 11.18 -4.64 12.08
CA GLU A 2 11.29 -6.09 11.83
C GLU A 2 9.95 -6.80 11.59
N LYS A 3 8.94 -6.57 12.43
CA LYS A 3 7.60 -7.15 12.22
C LYS A 3 7.01 -6.84 10.84
N ILE A 4 7.20 -5.61 10.35
CA ILE A 4 6.66 -5.17 9.06
C ILE A 4 7.43 -5.85 7.92
N LYS A 5 8.77 -5.90 8.03
CA LYS A 5 9.61 -6.61 7.06
C LYS A 5 9.18 -8.07 6.96
N GLU A 6 9.01 -8.75 8.10
CA GLU A 6 8.64 -10.16 8.11
C GLU A 6 7.26 -10.43 7.50
N GLN A 7 6.28 -9.55 7.77
CA GLN A 7 4.97 -9.62 7.12
C GLN A 7 5.07 -9.44 5.61
N GLN A 8 5.88 -8.50 5.12
CA GLN A 8 6.07 -8.29 3.68
C GLN A 8 6.77 -9.47 3.01
N LYS A 9 7.80 -10.04 3.63
CA LYS A 9 8.49 -11.23 3.14
C LYS A 9 7.55 -12.42 3.02
N ARG A 10 6.78 -12.70 4.08
CA ARG A 10 5.81 -13.81 4.07
C ARG A 10 4.74 -13.61 3.01
N LYS A 11 4.25 -12.37 2.83
CA LYS A 11 3.31 -12.03 1.77
C LYS A 11 3.92 -12.27 0.38
N LEU A 12 5.15 -11.81 0.14
CA LEU A 12 5.84 -12.03 -1.14
C LEU A 12 6.03 -13.53 -1.44
N GLU A 13 6.36 -14.34 -0.43
CA GLU A 13 6.50 -15.79 -0.58
C GLU A 13 5.18 -16.46 -1.04
N VAL A 14 4.04 -16.03 -0.50
CA VAL A 14 2.73 -16.55 -0.90
C VAL A 14 2.32 -16.03 -2.27
N ASP A 15 2.46 -14.71 -2.49
CA ASP A 15 2.02 -14.05 -3.72
C ASP A 15 2.83 -14.53 -4.94
N SER A 16 4.14 -14.76 -4.80
CA SER A 16 5.01 -15.28 -5.87
C SER A 16 4.61 -16.65 -6.39
N LYS A 17 3.78 -17.41 -5.66
CA LYS A 17 3.22 -18.69 -6.11
C LYS A 17 1.94 -18.53 -6.94
N GLN A 18 1.44 -17.31 -7.09
CA GLN A 18 0.17 -17.01 -7.77
C GLN A 18 0.43 -16.40 -9.16
N ASN A 19 -0.18 -16.95 -10.21
CA ASN A 19 -0.07 -16.40 -11.57
C ASN A 19 -0.53 -14.95 -11.67
N ARG A 20 -1.58 -14.59 -10.90
CA ARG A 20 -2.11 -13.22 -10.87
C ARG A 20 -1.04 -12.22 -10.43
N PHE A 21 -0.24 -12.54 -9.42
CA PHE A 21 0.84 -11.67 -8.95
C PHE A 21 1.82 -11.34 -10.08
N TRP A 22 2.23 -12.35 -10.85
CA TRP A 22 3.14 -12.14 -11.98
C TRP A 22 2.48 -11.31 -13.09
N MET A 23 1.25 -11.63 -13.45
CA MET A 23 0.51 -10.92 -14.49
C MET A 23 0.36 -9.44 -14.14
N ASP A 24 -0.08 -9.13 -12.92
CA ASP A 24 -0.30 -7.75 -12.47
C ASP A 24 1.01 -6.95 -12.51
N ASN A 25 2.13 -7.52 -12.03
CA ASN A 25 3.41 -6.81 -12.01
C ASN A 25 4.00 -6.62 -13.42
N ILE A 26 3.83 -7.58 -14.33
CA ILE A 26 4.28 -7.44 -15.72
C ILE A 26 3.43 -6.40 -16.45
N TYR A 27 2.12 -6.42 -16.22
CA TYR A 27 1.21 -5.43 -16.79
C TYR A 27 1.56 -4.03 -16.29
N ASP A 28 1.77 -3.83 -14.99
CA ASP A 28 2.17 -2.56 -14.42
C ASP A 28 3.50 -2.08 -15.02
N ALA A 29 4.50 -2.96 -15.14
CA ALA A 29 5.78 -2.59 -15.73
C ALA A 29 5.64 -2.15 -17.19
N PHE A 30 4.78 -2.82 -17.96
CA PHE A 30 4.45 -2.40 -19.32
C PHE A 30 3.73 -1.04 -19.34
N PHE A 31 2.72 -0.86 -18.49
CA PHE A 31 1.90 0.35 -18.44
C PHE A 31 2.68 1.59 -18.02
N TYR A 32 3.52 1.48 -16.98
CA TYR A 32 4.34 2.57 -16.47
C TYR A 32 5.69 2.71 -17.19
N GLY A 33 6.01 1.81 -18.13
CA GLY A 33 7.29 1.81 -18.85
C GLY A 33 8.51 1.53 -17.95
N THR A 34 8.32 0.75 -16.88
CA THR A 34 9.41 0.37 -15.96
C THR A 34 9.99 -0.99 -16.31
N ASN A 35 11.11 -1.36 -15.69
CA ASN A 35 11.77 -2.63 -15.96
C ASN A 35 11.01 -3.78 -15.27
N PRO A 36 10.43 -4.75 -16.00
CA PRO A 36 9.67 -5.86 -15.40
C PRO A 36 10.53 -6.76 -14.50
N LYS A 37 11.87 -6.72 -14.62
CA LYS A 37 12.78 -7.47 -13.75
C LYS A 37 12.82 -6.94 -12.32
N GLU A 38 12.35 -5.72 -12.07
CA GLU A 38 12.30 -5.12 -10.73
C GLU A 38 11.46 -5.95 -9.74
N ILE A 39 10.50 -6.74 -10.23
CA ILE A 39 9.72 -7.66 -9.40
C ILE A 39 10.61 -8.64 -8.62
N LEU A 40 11.77 -9.01 -9.18
CA LEU A 40 12.72 -9.95 -8.57
C LEU A 40 13.52 -9.30 -7.42
N GLU A 41 13.58 -7.97 -7.38
CA GLU A 41 14.33 -7.23 -6.36
C GLU A 41 13.48 -6.92 -5.11
N LYS A 42 12.17 -7.23 -5.10
CA LYS A 42 11.25 -6.89 -4.01
C LYS A 42 11.72 -7.35 -2.62
N GLN A 43 12.29 -8.55 -2.54
CA GLN A 43 12.85 -9.08 -1.29
C GLN A 43 14.00 -8.22 -0.78
N LYS A 44 14.97 -7.92 -1.65
CA LYS A 44 16.13 -7.08 -1.34
C LYS A 44 15.72 -5.66 -0.94
N MET A 45 14.70 -5.09 -1.60
CA MET A 45 14.15 -3.78 -1.23
C MET A 45 13.54 -3.79 0.17
N THR A 46 12.83 -4.87 0.53
CA THR A 46 12.27 -5.07 1.88
C THR A 46 13.38 -5.16 2.93
N ASP A 47 14.44 -5.90 2.63
CA ASP A 47 15.59 -6.06 3.53
C ASP A 47 16.35 -4.75 3.74
N ALA A 48 16.52 -3.96 2.69
CA ALA A 48 17.21 -2.67 2.72
C ALA A 48 16.44 -1.55 3.45
N LEU A 49 15.16 -1.75 3.78
CA LEU A 49 14.34 -0.72 4.43
C LEU A 49 14.92 -0.34 5.81
N THR A 50 15.07 0.96 6.07
CA THR A 50 15.57 1.48 7.36
C THR A 50 14.58 2.44 8.01
N ALA A 51 14.69 2.63 9.33
CA ALA A 51 13.87 3.60 10.05
C ALA A 51 14.08 5.03 9.54
N LYS A 52 15.31 5.37 9.15
CA LYS A 52 15.64 6.68 8.57
C LYS A 52 14.89 6.92 7.25
N MET A 53 14.88 5.94 6.34
CA MET A 53 14.13 6.06 5.08
C MET A 53 12.64 6.30 5.31
N ILE A 54 12.05 5.64 6.32
CA ILE A 54 10.64 5.85 6.69
C ILE A 54 10.44 7.27 7.22
N GLN A 55 11.33 7.74 8.11
CA GLN A 55 11.25 9.10 8.64
C GLN A 55 11.40 10.16 7.54
N ASP A 56 12.31 9.95 6.59
CA ASP A 56 12.56 10.86 5.47
C ASP A 56 11.36 10.89 4.51
N ALA A 57 10.75 9.73 4.24
CA ALA A 57 9.51 9.65 3.46
C ALA A 57 8.34 10.37 4.16
N ALA A 58 8.20 10.20 5.48
CA ALA A 58 7.16 10.88 6.25
C ALA A 58 7.33 12.41 6.18
N LYS A 59 8.56 12.92 6.36
CA LYS A 59 8.86 14.35 6.21
C LYS A 59 8.57 14.88 4.80
N LYS A 60 8.81 14.07 3.77
CA LYS A 60 8.61 14.47 2.37
C LYS A 60 7.13 14.54 1.99
N TYR A 61 6.34 13.55 2.39
CA TYR A 61 4.97 13.38 1.86
C TYR A 61 3.87 13.78 2.85
N ILE A 62 4.12 13.79 4.17
CA ILE A 62 3.15 14.24 5.17
C ILE A 62 3.37 15.72 5.43
N ASN A 63 2.87 16.55 4.52
CA ASN A 63 2.93 18.01 4.63
C ASN A 63 1.60 18.57 5.17
N LEU A 64 1.62 19.03 6.43
CA LEU A 64 0.44 19.62 7.09
C LEU A 64 0.04 20.99 6.52
N ASN A 65 0.86 21.59 5.64
CA ASN A 65 0.51 22.82 4.94
C ASN A 65 -0.18 22.56 3.58
N SER A 66 -0.15 21.31 3.08
CA SER A 66 -0.72 20.94 1.78
C SER A 66 -1.37 19.57 1.88
N TYR A 67 -2.56 19.54 2.45
CA TYR A 67 -3.33 18.31 2.65
C TYR A 67 -4.83 18.58 2.47
N ILE A 68 -5.58 17.52 2.14
CA ILE A 68 -7.03 17.58 1.96
C ILE A 68 -7.66 16.75 3.07
N ILE A 69 -8.53 17.37 3.88
CA ILE A 69 -9.45 16.64 4.77
C ILE A 69 -10.82 16.63 4.11
N ALA A 70 -11.31 15.45 3.78
CA ALA A 70 -12.70 15.24 3.37
C ALA A 70 -13.41 14.44 4.46
N THR A 71 -14.59 14.88 4.87
CA THR A 71 -15.45 14.15 5.81
C THR A 71 -16.79 13.88 5.16
N LEU A 72 -17.11 12.61 4.95
CA LEU A 72 -18.42 12.18 4.51
C LEU A 72 -19.33 12.06 5.74
N LYS A 73 -20.40 12.86 5.77
CA LYS A 73 -21.44 12.74 6.80
C LYS A 73 -22.52 11.77 6.34
N PRO A 74 -23.16 11.02 7.25
CA PRO A 74 -24.31 10.21 6.92
C PRO A 74 -25.44 11.09 6.39
N ASP A 75 -26.30 10.50 5.55
CA ASP A 75 -27.51 11.18 5.10
C ASP A 75 -28.48 11.37 6.30
N LYS A 76 -29.27 12.45 6.28
CA LYS A 76 -30.16 12.86 7.39
C LYS A 76 -31.22 11.81 7.77
N GLU A 77 -31.38 10.75 6.99
CA GLU A 77 -32.30 9.66 7.29
C GLU A 77 -31.78 8.68 8.36
N ALA A 78 -30.49 8.71 8.69
CA ALA A 78 -29.91 7.89 9.75
C ALA A 78 -30.36 8.29 11.17
N ASP A 79 -30.95 9.49 11.33
CA ASP A 79 -31.52 9.98 12.59
C ASP A 79 -33.00 9.59 12.78
N LYS A 80 -33.63 8.91 11.80
CA LYS A 80 -34.98 8.37 11.99
C LYS A 80 -34.85 7.08 12.81
N PRO A 81 -35.48 6.98 13.99
CA PRO A 81 -35.47 5.72 14.74
C PRO A 81 -36.06 4.63 13.85
N LEU A 82 -35.38 3.48 13.79
CA LEU A 82 -35.86 2.29 13.09
C LEU A 82 -37.32 2.09 13.48
N LYS A 83 -38.23 2.11 12.50
CA LYS A 83 -39.62 1.73 12.73
C LYS A 83 -39.59 0.32 13.31
N GLY A 84 -39.95 0.20 14.58
CA GLY A 84 -40.09 -1.09 15.24
C GLY A 84 -41.00 -1.97 14.38
N PHE A 85 -40.51 -3.19 14.13
CA PHE A 85 -41.29 -4.25 13.52
C PHE A 85 -42.45 -4.65 14.43
#